data_AF-A0A9N8HAI4-F1
#
_entry.id   AF-A0A9N8HAI4-F1
#
_cell.length_a   1.000
_cell.length_b   1.000
_cell.length_c   1.000
_cell.angle_alpha   90.00
_cell.angle_beta   90.00
_cell.angle_gamma   90.00
#
_symmetry.space_group_name_H-M   'P 1'
#
loop_
_entity.id
_entity.type
_entity.pdbx_description
1 polymer ?
#
loop_
_entity_poly.entity_id
_entity_poly.type
_entity_poly.pdbx_seq_one_letter_code
_entity_poly.pdbx_strand_id
1 'polypeptide(L)'
;MAIQTLSLGVLLLLCLQYHANAWVLNKEALQRAASVASISAVIVAAPMGADAVVDLAGSYSDPKHPNCLRVIEIKDKGRAAVSGTDGTPGCPPDGSGRVWNLEGKVNGNDILVDFTPKGGPKDLLGKWEEEAPAGIRWPDGNKWTVNK
;
A
#
# COMPACT_ATOMS: atom_id res chain seq x y z
N MET A 1 64.24 16.83 17.02
CA MET A 1 63.02 17.60 17.35
C MET A 1 62.53 18.23 16.05
N ALA A 2 61.24 18.06 15.75
CA ALA A 2 60.67 17.92 14.40
C ALA A 2 60.91 19.08 13.42
N ILE A 3 61.15 18.73 12.15
CA ILE A 3 61.07 19.63 10.99
C ILE A 3 60.14 18.99 9.95
N GLN A 4 59.21 19.81 9.48
CA GLN A 4 58.18 19.62 8.47
C GLN A 4 58.79 19.52 7.07
N THR A 5 58.31 18.60 6.22
CA THR A 5 58.40 18.73 4.75
C THR A 5 57.18 18.11 4.05
N LEU A 6 56.57 18.91 3.18
CA LEU A 6 55.61 18.51 2.14
C LEU A 6 56.37 17.90 0.96
N SER A 7 55.81 16.91 0.27
CA SER A 7 55.94 16.82 -1.20
C SER A 7 54.91 15.86 -1.81
N LEU A 8 54.24 16.35 -2.85
CA LEU A 8 53.43 15.63 -3.83
C LEU A 8 54.24 14.54 -4.57
N GLY A 9 53.54 13.49 -5.01
CA GLY A 9 53.69 12.99 -6.38
C GLY A 9 54.10 11.53 -6.59
N VAL A 10 53.39 10.90 -7.54
CA VAL A 10 53.80 9.76 -8.41
C VAL A 10 53.67 8.38 -7.75
N LEU A 11 52.59 7.59 -7.95
CA LEU A 11 52.08 6.95 -9.18
C LEU A 11 53.07 5.96 -9.82
N LEU A 12 53.04 4.66 -9.44
CA LEU A 12 53.17 3.56 -10.41
C LEU A 12 52.94 2.15 -9.81
N LEU A 13 52.03 1.41 -10.48
CA LEU A 13 51.99 -0.04 -10.74
C LEU A 13 52.54 -1.03 -9.68
N LEU A 14 51.69 -1.99 -9.29
CA LEU A 14 51.87 -3.39 -9.71
C LEU A 14 50.63 -4.23 -9.39
N CYS A 15 50.09 -4.84 -10.44
CA CYS A 15 49.12 -5.93 -10.39
C CYS A 15 49.66 -7.08 -9.53
N LEU A 16 48.82 -7.70 -8.69
CA LEU A 16 48.71 -9.15 -8.68
C LEU A 16 47.35 -9.56 -8.10
N GLN A 17 46.71 -10.41 -8.87
CA GLN A 17 45.37 -10.92 -8.72
C GLN A 17 45.37 -11.97 -7.60
N TYR A 18 44.33 -12.02 -6.77
CA TYR A 18 43.78 -13.32 -6.36
C TYR A 18 42.27 -13.20 -6.21
N HIS A 19 41.62 -13.97 -7.08
CA HIS A 19 40.19 -14.17 -7.16
C HIS A 19 39.74 -15.04 -5.99
N ALA A 20 38.57 -14.71 -5.43
CA ALA A 20 37.67 -15.72 -4.90
C ALA A 20 36.25 -15.38 -5.37
N ASN A 21 35.84 -16.11 -6.41
CA ASN A 21 34.50 -16.15 -6.96
C ASN A 21 33.56 -16.84 -5.97
N ALA A 22 32.33 -16.31 -5.82
CA ALA A 22 31.08 -17.05 -6.04
C ALA A 22 29.88 -16.13 -5.68
N TRP A 23 29.11 -15.63 -6.66
CA TRP A 23 27.88 -16.23 -7.26
C TRP A 23 26.68 -16.11 -6.30
N VAL A 24 25.54 -15.46 -6.60
CA VAL A 24 24.83 -15.24 -7.87
C VAL A 24 23.99 -13.96 -7.74
N LEU A 25 24.30 -12.93 -8.53
CA LEU A 25 23.28 -11.99 -9.01
C LEU A 25 23.26 -12.17 -10.52
N ASN A 26 22.27 -12.91 -11.02
CA ASN A 26 22.10 -13.16 -12.44
C ASN A 26 21.62 -11.87 -13.10
N LYS A 27 22.60 -11.06 -13.48
CA LYS A 27 22.45 -10.03 -14.47
C LYS A 27 22.38 -10.78 -15.80
N GLU A 28 21.18 -10.89 -16.36
CA GLU A 28 20.97 -10.62 -17.79
C GLU A 28 21.36 -9.16 -18.04
N ALA A 29 22.65 -8.95 -17.79
CA ALA A 29 23.43 -7.79 -18.01
C ALA A 29 23.48 -7.65 -19.51
N LEU A 30 23.14 -6.45 -19.92
CA LEU A 30 23.66 -5.87 -21.14
C LEU A 30 23.25 -6.65 -22.38
N GLN A 31 21.99 -6.43 -22.76
CA GLN A 31 21.71 -5.70 -24.00
C GLN A 31 22.97 -5.52 -24.86
N ARG A 32 23.29 -6.55 -25.63
CA ARG A 32 24.32 -6.47 -26.66
C ARG A 32 23.81 -5.53 -27.73
N ALA A 33 24.42 -4.35 -27.76
CA ALA A 33 24.42 -3.48 -28.91
C ALA A 33 24.92 -4.27 -30.13
N ALA A 34 24.00 -4.60 -31.04
CA ALA A 34 24.28 -4.98 -32.41
C ALA A 34 23.42 -4.09 -33.31
N SER A 35 24.03 -3.04 -33.83
CA SER A 35 23.47 -2.17 -34.85
C SER A 35 23.48 -2.88 -36.20
N VAL A 36 22.33 -3.22 -36.80
CA VAL A 36 22.03 -3.02 -38.24
C VAL A 36 20.51 -3.07 -38.51
N ALA A 37 20.04 -2.16 -39.36
CA ALA A 37 18.79 -2.16 -40.14
C ALA A 37 17.50 -1.73 -39.43
N SER A 38 16.89 -0.70 -40.01
CA SER A 38 15.63 -0.04 -39.67
C SER A 38 14.49 -0.99 -39.33
N ILE A 39 13.97 -0.87 -38.10
CA ILE A 39 12.69 -1.43 -37.68
C ILE A 39 11.97 -0.32 -36.93
N SER A 40 10.79 0.04 -37.42
CA SER A 40 9.88 1.00 -36.81
C SER A 40 9.82 0.80 -35.29
N ALA A 41 9.96 1.88 -34.52
CA ALA A 41 9.60 1.87 -33.11
C ALA A 41 8.10 1.58 -33.01
N VAL A 42 7.73 0.31 -32.92
CA VAL A 42 6.38 -0.09 -32.52
C VAL A 42 6.30 0.28 -31.05
N ILE A 43 5.75 1.46 -30.78
CA ILE A 43 5.25 1.82 -29.46
C ILE A 43 4.14 0.81 -29.19
N VAL A 44 4.47 -0.27 -28.49
CA VAL A 44 3.46 -1.13 -27.90
C VAL A 44 2.83 -0.28 -26.80
N ALA A 45 1.76 0.42 -27.15
CA ALA A 45 0.86 0.98 -26.17
C ALA A 45 0.29 -0.22 -25.41
N ALA A 46 0.88 -0.54 -24.25
CA ALA A 46 0.23 -1.41 -23.29
C ALA A 46 -1.16 -0.81 -23.06
N PRO A 47 -2.24 -1.59 -23.16
CA PRO A 47 -3.53 -1.09 -22.73
C PRO A 47 -3.35 -0.66 -21.27
N MET A 48 -3.51 0.63 -21.00
CA MET A 48 -3.81 1.10 -19.66
C MET A 48 -5.11 0.39 -19.30
N GLY A 49 -5.00 -0.73 -18.58
CA GLY A 49 -6.17 -1.41 -18.05
C GLY A 49 -6.93 -0.35 -17.29
N ALA A 50 -8.21 -0.16 -17.63
CA ALA A 50 -9.10 0.60 -16.77
C ALA A 50 -8.96 -0.03 -15.38
N ASP A 51 -8.49 0.74 -14.39
CA ASP A 51 -8.43 0.27 -13.01
C ASP A 51 -9.80 -0.28 -12.67
N ALA A 52 -9.85 -1.59 -12.41
CA ALA A 52 -11.09 -2.22 -11.99
C ALA A 52 -11.49 -1.54 -10.69
N VAL A 53 -12.68 -0.92 -10.68
CA VAL A 53 -13.20 -0.34 -9.45
C VAL A 53 -13.34 -1.45 -8.43
N VAL A 54 -12.70 -1.27 -7.28
CA VAL A 54 -12.74 -2.25 -6.19
C VAL A 54 -14.14 -2.27 -5.60
N ASP A 55 -14.71 -3.46 -5.44
CA ASP A 55 -15.91 -3.63 -4.63
C ASP A 55 -15.55 -3.50 -3.14
N LEU A 56 -15.96 -2.38 -2.54
CA LEU A 56 -15.77 -2.09 -1.13
C LEU A 56 -16.85 -2.72 -0.24
N ALA A 57 -17.81 -3.48 -0.80
CA ALA A 57 -18.75 -4.22 0.02
C ALA A 57 -18.05 -5.36 0.76
N GLY A 58 -18.39 -5.55 2.04
CA GLY A 58 -17.89 -6.69 2.80
C GLY A 58 -17.75 -6.45 4.29
N SER A 59 -17.16 -7.45 4.95
CA SER A 59 -16.81 -7.40 6.37
C SER A 59 -15.32 -7.11 6.55
N TYR A 60 -14.98 -6.33 7.55
CA TYR A 60 -13.62 -5.88 7.82
C TYR A 60 -13.26 -6.02 9.30
N SER A 61 -12.02 -6.41 9.55
CA SER A 61 -11.41 -6.41 10.87
C SER A 61 -10.80 -5.04 11.18
N ASP A 62 -11.20 -4.44 12.29
CA ASP A 62 -10.67 -3.18 12.81
C ASP A 62 -9.76 -3.45 14.02
N PRO A 63 -8.44 -3.25 13.93
CA PRO A 63 -7.53 -3.56 15.03
C PRO A 63 -7.73 -2.68 16.27
N LYS A 64 -8.35 -1.50 16.14
CA LYS A 64 -8.73 -0.67 17.30
C LYS A 64 -9.95 -1.20 18.04
N HIS A 65 -10.71 -2.11 17.42
CA HIS A 65 -11.88 -2.75 18.01
C HIS A 65 -11.86 -4.27 17.73
N PRO A 66 -10.99 -5.03 18.45
CA PRO A 66 -10.90 -6.48 18.29
C PRO A 66 -12.26 -7.18 18.42
N ASN A 67 -12.49 -8.18 17.58
CA ASN A 67 -13.75 -8.95 17.49
C ASN A 67 -14.99 -8.12 17.10
N CYS A 68 -14.83 -6.83 16.77
CA CYS A 68 -15.91 -5.98 16.29
C CYS A 68 -15.79 -5.77 14.78
N LEU A 69 -16.40 -6.66 14.01
CA LEU A 69 -16.41 -6.52 12.55
C LEU A 69 -17.09 -5.21 12.14
N ARG A 70 -16.52 -4.60 11.09
CA ARG A 70 -17.13 -3.48 10.37
C ARG A 70 -17.76 -4.04 9.11
N VAL A 71 -18.93 -3.55 8.74
CA VAL A 71 -19.62 -3.98 7.52
C VAL A 71 -19.85 -2.77 6.64
N ILE A 72 -19.46 -2.88 5.37
CA ILE A 72 -19.76 -1.90 4.34
C ILE A 72 -20.74 -2.55 3.37
N GLU A 73 -21.86 -1.87 3.15
CA GLU A 73 -22.86 -2.22 2.14
C GLU A 73 -22.93 -1.11 1.11
N ILE A 74 -22.70 -1.44 -0.16
CA ILE A 74 -22.86 -0.49 -1.26
C ILE A 74 -24.33 -0.40 -1.63
N LYS A 75 -24.85 0.83 -1.66
CA LYS A 75 -26.20 1.20 -2.04
C LYS A 75 -26.19 1.87 -3.41
N ASP A 76 -27.38 2.21 -3.90
CA ASP A 76 -27.54 2.91 -5.18
C ASP A 76 -26.77 4.24 -5.24
N LYS A 77 -26.33 4.61 -6.44
CA LYS A 77 -25.71 5.91 -6.76
C LYS A 77 -24.45 6.22 -5.92
N GLY A 78 -23.65 5.21 -5.60
CA GLY A 78 -22.40 5.37 -4.87
C GLY A 78 -22.57 5.72 -3.39
N ARG A 79 -23.76 5.55 -2.81
CA ARG A 79 -23.94 5.61 -1.36
C ARG A 79 -23.47 4.31 -0.72
N ALA A 80 -23.04 4.37 0.54
CA ALA A 80 -22.73 3.20 1.35
C ALA A 80 -23.42 3.30 2.72
N ALA A 81 -23.80 2.16 3.29
CA ALA A 81 -23.98 2.05 4.74
C ALA A 81 -22.73 1.44 5.34
N VAL A 82 -22.25 2.04 6.43
CA VAL A 82 -21.11 1.54 7.19
C VAL A 82 -21.61 1.26 8.59
N SER A 83 -21.52 0.01 9.03
CA SER A 83 -22.06 -0.42 10.31
C SER A 83 -21.03 -1.21 11.10
N GLY A 84 -21.29 -1.35 12.39
CA GLY A 84 -20.46 -2.15 13.27
C GLY A 84 -20.95 -2.08 14.71
N THR A 85 -20.16 -2.70 15.58
CA THR A 85 -20.38 -2.68 17.03
C THR A 85 -19.11 -2.19 17.70
N ASP A 86 -19.19 -1.43 18.77
CA ASP A 86 -18.02 -1.07 19.58
C ASP A 86 -18.13 -1.69 20.96
N GLY A 87 -17.07 -2.38 21.39
CA GLY A 87 -16.86 -2.77 22.78
C GLY A 87 -15.55 -2.21 23.31
N THR A 88 -15.27 -2.44 24.59
CA THR A 88 -14.04 -2.01 25.25
C THR A 88 -13.42 -3.19 26.01
N PRO A 89 -12.21 -3.67 25.67
CA PRO A 89 -11.35 -3.22 24.56
C PRO A 89 -11.81 -3.71 23.17
N GLY A 90 -12.75 -4.66 23.10
CA GLY A 90 -13.28 -5.25 21.87
C GLY A 90 -14.71 -5.75 22.09
N CYS A 91 -15.31 -6.38 21.09
CA CYS A 91 -16.71 -6.81 21.18
C CYS A 91 -16.87 -7.95 22.21
N PRO A 92 -17.80 -7.82 23.17
CA PRO A 92 -18.09 -8.86 24.13
C PRO A 92 -18.53 -10.17 23.45
N PRO A 93 -18.13 -11.36 23.97
CA PRO A 93 -18.58 -12.64 23.42
C PRO A 93 -20.09 -12.86 23.49
N ASP A 94 -20.77 -12.16 24.41
CA ASP A 94 -22.23 -12.20 24.58
C ASP A 94 -22.98 -11.26 23.60
N GLY A 95 -22.26 -10.53 22.74
CA GLY A 95 -22.83 -9.62 21.75
C GLY A 95 -23.32 -8.28 22.31
N SER A 96 -23.08 -7.96 23.59
CA SER A 96 -23.59 -6.74 24.26
C SER A 96 -22.92 -5.42 23.86
N GLY A 97 -22.12 -5.40 22.80
CA GLY A 97 -21.44 -4.18 22.34
C GLY A 97 -22.40 -3.09 21.82
N ARG A 98 -21.90 -1.86 21.71
CA ARG A 98 -22.67 -0.70 21.22
C ARG A 98 -22.76 -0.73 19.69
N VAL A 99 -23.92 -1.09 19.16
CA VAL A 99 -24.20 -1.08 17.72
C VAL A 99 -24.26 0.35 17.17
N TRP A 100 -23.78 0.55 15.95
CA TRP A 100 -23.85 1.81 15.22
C TRP A 100 -24.00 1.60 13.71
N ASN A 101 -24.55 2.61 13.03
CA ASN A 101 -24.71 2.66 11.58
C ASN A 101 -24.49 4.09 11.07
N LEU A 102 -23.69 4.23 10.02
CA LEU A 102 -23.22 5.49 9.45
C LEU A 102 -23.49 5.51 7.94
N GLU A 103 -23.52 6.72 7.38
CA GLU A 103 -23.58 6.90 5.94
C GLU A 103 -22.20 7.13 5.35
N GLY A 104 -21.98 6.58 4.15
CA GLY A 104 -20.79 6.84 3.36
C GLY A 104 -21.10 7.12 1.90
N LYS A 105 -20.08 7.56 1.17
CA LYS A 105 -20.07 7.78 -0.28
C LYS A 105 -18.82 7.16 -0.86
N VAL A 106 -18.97 6.34 -1.90
CA VAL A 106 -17.88 5.74 -2.65
C VAL A 106 -17.45 6.66 -3.78
N ASN A 107 -16.15 6.82 -3.96
CA ASN A 107 -15.54 7.57 -5.05
C ASN A 107 -14.37 6.76 -5.63
N GLY A 108 -14.62 6.05 -6.74
CA GLY A 108 -13.66 5.08 -7.27
C GLY A 108 -13.39 3.99 -6.24
N ASN A 109 -12.13 3.85 -5.82
CA ASN A 109 -11.69 2.86 -4.83
C ASN A 109 -11.68 3.40 -3.39
N ASP A 110 -12.10 4.66 -3.19
CA ASP A 110 -12.11 5.31 -1.89
C ASP A 110 -13.54 5.42 -1.33
N ILE A 111 -13.65 5.59 -0.01
CA ILE A 111 -14.90 5.85 0.69
C ILE A 111 -14.79 7.06 1.61
N LEU A 112 -15.79 7.94 1.60
CA LEU A 112 -15.96 9.02 2.58
C LEU A 112 -17.08 8.62 3.54
N VAL A 113 -16.81 8.61 4.84
CA VAL A 113 -17.79 8.20 5.87
C VAL A 113 -18.05 9.32 6.87
N ASP A 114 -19.33 9.49 7.22
CA ASP A 114 -19.77 10.43 8.25
C ASP A 114 -19.75 9.80 9.63
N PHE A 115 -18.70 10.09 10.39
CA PHE A 115 -18.53 9.65 11.77
C PHE A 115 -19.11 10.64 12.79
N THR A 116 -19.77 11.73 12.38
CA THR A 116 -20.38 12.69 13.33
C THR A 116 -21.37 12.06 14.31
N PRO A 117 -22.18 11.04 13.96
CA PRO A 117 -23.05 10.36 14.93
C PRO A 117 -22.29 9.66 16.07
N LYS A 118 -21.00 9.39 15.88
CA LYS A 118 -20.09 8.82 16.88
C LYS A 118 -19.15 9.85 17.50
N GLY A 119 -19.32 11.14 17.17
CA GLY A 119 -18.43 12.23 17.61
C GLY A 119 -17.17 12.43 16.77
N GLY A 120 -17.06 11.76 15.62
CA GLY A 120 -15.95 11.90 14.67
C GLY A 120 -16.20 12.95 13.59
N PRO A 121 -15.30 13.04 12.60
CA PRO A 121 -15.44 13.96 11.47
C PRO A 121 -16.50 13.50 10.46
N LYS A 122 -17.03 14.46 9.69
CA LYS A 122 -18.14 14.26 8.74
C LYS A 122 -17.77 13.54 7.45
N ASP A 123 -16.54 13.70 6.98
CA ASP A 123 -16.11 13.20 5.67
C ASP A 123 -14.74 12.56 5.83
N LEU A 124 -14.64 11.51 6.66
CA LEU A 124 -13.38 10.80 6.85
C LEU A 124 -13.08 9.95 5.62
N LEU A 125 -11.95 10.22 4.96
CA LEU A 125 -11.50 9.50 3.78
C LEU A 125 -10.83 8.18 4.15
N GLY A 126 -11.44 7.08 3.76
CA GLY A 126 -10.84 5.75 3.73
C GLY A 126 -10.32 5.43 2.34
N LYS A 127 -9.05 5.07 2.24
CA LYS A 127 -8.39 4.71 0.97
C LYS A 127 -8.20 3.21 0.86
N TRP A 128 -8.47 2.65 -0.31
CA TRP A 128 -8.15 1.24 -0.56
C TRP A 128 -6.63 1.03 -0.65
N GLU A 129 -6.14 0.04 0.07
CA GLU A 129 -4.77 -0.48 0.00
C GLU A 129 -4.83 -1.94 -0.44
N GLU A 130 -4.23 -2.25 -1.59
CA GLU A 130 -4.16 -3.60 -2.15
C GLU A 130 -3.13 -4.49 -1.45
N GLU A 131 -2.16 -3.90 -0.74
CA GLU A 131 -1.10 -4.64 -0.07
C GLU A 131 -1.66 -5.58 0.98
N ALA A 132 -1.28 -6.86 0.91
CA ALA A 132 -1.76 -7.90 1.79
C ALA A 132 -1.40 -7.62 3.27
N PRO A 133 -2.37 -7.69 4.20
CA PRO A 133 -3.80 -7.89 3.95
C PRO A 133 -4.46 -6.64 3.36
N ALA A 134 -5.16 -6.80 2.22
CA ALA A 134 -5.87 -5.72 1.56
C ALA A 134 -6.96 -5.13 2.48
N GLY A 135 -7.25 -3.84 2.33
CA GLY A 135 -8.23 -3.18 3.19
C GLY A 135 -8.28 -1.67 3.02
N ILE A 136 -9.00 -1.02 3.93
CA ILE A 136 -9.24 0.43 3.91
C ILE A 136 -8.36 1.10 4.96
N ARG A 137 -7.44 1.96 4.52
CA ARG A 137 -6.60 2.80 5.37
C ARG A 137 -7.30 4.11 5.70
N TRP A 138 -7.31 4.45 6.98
CA TRP A 138 -7.83 5.69 7.52
C TRP A 138 -6.71 6.69 7.87
N PRO A 139 -7.00 7.99 7.95
CA PRO A 139 -5.99 9.03 8.20
C PRO A 139 -5.33 8.95 9.58
N ASP A 140 -5.96 8.26 10.53
CA ASP A 140 -5.46 8.03 11.89
C ASP A 140 -4.49 6.84 11.99
N GLY A 141 -4.08 6.29 10.83
CA GLY A 141 -3.22 5.12 10.71
C GLY A 141 -3.95 3.78 10.86
N ASN A 142 -5.24 3.76 11.22
CA ASN A 142 -6.00 2.53 11.33
C ASN A 142 -6.21 1.89 9.94
N LYS A 143 -6.14 0.56 9.84
CA LYS A 143 -6.50 -0.16 8.61
C LYS A 143 -7.53 -1.21 8.93
N TRP A 144 -8.66 -1.11 8.24
CA TRP A 144 -9.71 -2.11 8.25
C TRP A 144 -9.39 -3.15 7.20
N THR A 145 -8.94 -4.33 7.62
CA THR A 145 -8.52 -5.39 6.70
C THR A 145 -9.71 -6.24 6.30
N VAL A 146 -9.81 -6.63 5.03
CA VAL A 146 -10.88 -7.51 4.55
C VAL A 146 -10.90 -8.79 5.39
N ASN A 147 -12.07 -9.12 5.94
CA ASN A 147 -12.30 -10.34 6.70
C ASN A 147 -12.89 -11.39 5.74
N LYS A 148 -12.04 -12.29 5.25
CA LYS A 148 -12.45 -13.43 4.41
C LYS A 148 -12.87 -14.63 5.25
#